data_AF-A0A5A9ERV7-F1
#
_entry.id   AF-A0A5A9ERV7-F1
#
_cell.length_a   1.000
_cell.length_b   1.000
_cell.length_c   1.000
_cell.angle_alpha   90.00
_cell.angle_beta   90.00
_cell.angle_gamma   90.00
#
_symmetry.space_group_name_H-M   'P 1'
#
loop_
_entity.id
_entity.type
_entity.pdbx_description
1 polymer ?
#
loop_
_entity_poly.entity_id
_entity_poly.type
_entity_poly.pdbx_seq_one_letter_code
_entity_poly.pdbx_strand_id
1 'polypeptide(L)'
;MSPAERVSLAEKKASELWRFIGSLAQTHGNNQIVNATNRLSSQIGRSYAGHAFFDFQQAILYMELAKLTALWDRPDLGKFSIPTVIALIDEPKVLRILYRRRLFERLELERVFRRNHREEFAFEELQQHCHVIRVGAIEAARRSYRKQLRIGMGVGRAVMESKRLLSIRDFRDRYIAHNLDADDPGIAARPYTAPKFGQERRLLMTTCRVTDALNGVIRGAGFQFESLLGDGKRNAGYLWDGCRFTAIR
;
A
#
# COMPACT_ATOMS: atom_id res chain seq x y z
N MET A 1 11.44 0.05 -23.47
CA MET A 1 10.13 0.65 -23.07
C MET A 1 10.27 2.16 -23.12
N SER A 2 9.42 2.84 -23.88
CA SER A 2 9.41 4.30 -23.99
C SER A 2 8.91 4.96 -22.69
N PRO A 3 9.22 6.25 -22.44
CA PRO A 3 8.70 6.94 -21.24
C PRO A 3 7.17 6.94 -21.14
N ALA A 4 6.46 6.99 -22.27
CA ALA A 4 5.00 6.94 -22.31
C ALA A 4 4.46 5.56 -21.92
N GLU A 5 5.06 4.48 -22.46
CA GLU A 5 4.73 3.11 -22.08
C GLU A 5 4.98 2.86 -20.58
N ARG A 6 6.08 3.39 -20.03
CA ARG A 6 6.39 3.29 -18.59
C ARG A 6 5.32 3.97 -17.74
N VAL A 7 4.88 5.17 -18.12
CA VAL A 7 3.80 5.88 -17.43
C VAL A 7 2.51 5.06 -17.45
N SER A 8 2.10 4.58 -18.63
CA SER A 8 0.88 3.79 -18.78
C SER A 8 0.93 2.50 -17.94
N LEU A 9 2.07 1.80 -17.95
CA LEU A 9 2.25 0.60 -17.13
C LEU A 9 2.28 0.91 -15.64
N ALA A 10 2.90 2.02 -15.23
CA ALA A 10 2.91 2.47 -13.85
C ALA A 10 1.49 2.82 -13.36
N GLU A 11 0.67 3.48 -14.19
CA GLU A 11 -0.73 3.79 -13.88
C GLU A 11 -1.55 2.52 -13.67
N LYS A 12 -1.45 1.55 -14.60
CA LYS A 12 -2.13 0.26 -14.48
C LYS A 12 -1.74 -0.43 -13.18
N LYS A 13 -0.44 -0.54 -12.90
CA LYS A 13 0.06 -1.22 -11.70
C LYS A 13 -0.30 -0.48 -10.41
N ALA A 14 -0.21 0.84 -10.38
CA ALA A 14 -0.61 1.65 -9.23
C ALA A 14 -2.13 1.51 -8.94
N SER A 15 -2.95 1.44 -9.98
CA SER A 15 -4.39 1.20 -9.83
C SER A 15 -4.69 -0.20 -9.30
N GLU A 16 -4.00 -1.24 -9.76
CA GLU A 16 -4.21 -2.61 -9.29
C GLU A 16 -3.68 -2.83 -7.86
N LEU A 17 -2.61 -2.14 -7.45
CA LEU A 17 -2.10 -2.19 -6.07
C LEU A 17 -3.17 -1.89 -5.02
N TRP A 18 -4.14 -1.02 -5.34
CA TRP A 18 -5.28 -0.75 -4.47
C TRP A 18 -6.08 -2.01 -4.12
N ARG A 19 -6.37 -2.87 -5.12
CA ARG A 19 -7.12 -4.12 -4.91
C ARG A 19 -6.39 -5.07 -3.98
N PHE A 20 -5.08 -5.22 -4.17
CA PHE A 20 -4.25 -6.07 -3.32
C PHE A 20 -4.17 -5.55 -1.88
N ILE A 21 -4.06 -4.22 -1.70
CA ILE A 21 -4.08 -3.62 -0.36
C ILE A 21 -5.46 -3.75 0.29
N GLY A 22 -6.55 -3.67 -0.47
CA GLY A 22 -7.90 -3.94 0.06
C GLY A 22 -8.06 -5.37 0.57
N SER A 23 -7.61 -6.36 -0.21
CA SER A 23 -7.58 -7.75 0.25
C SER A 23 -6.70 -7.94 1.49
N LEU A 24 -5.56 -7.26 1.54
CA LEU A 24 -4.65 -7.28 2.69
C LEU A 24 -5.28 -6.63 3.93
N ALA A 25 -5.96 -5.49 3.78
CA ALA A 25 -6.68 -4.81 4.86
C ALA A 25 -7.78 -5.70 5.47
N GLN A 26 -8.53 -6.42 4.63
CA GLN A 26 -9.51 -7.41 5.10
C GLN A 26 -8.84 -8.56 5.87
N THR A 27 -7.70 -9.05 5.37
CA THR A 27 -6.93 -10.11 6.04
C THR A 27 -6.41 -9.62 7.40
N HIS A 28 -5.88 -8.39 7.44
CA HIS A 28 -5.42 -7.74 8.67
C HIS A 28 -6.54 -7.56 9.68
N GLY A 29 -7.74 -7.14 9.24
CA GLY A 29 -8.92 -7.03 10.09
C GLY A 29 -9.29 -8.36 10.75
N ASN A 30 -9.24 -9.46 10.01
CA ASN A 30 -9.44 -10.81 10.56
C ASN A 30 -8.39 -11.15 11.62
N ASN A 31 -7.10 -10.92 11.33
CA ASN A 31 -6.02 -11.22 12.27
C ASN A 31 -6.06 -10.37 13.54
N GLN A 32 -6.57 -9.13 13.47
CA GLN A 32 -6.78 -8.33 14.67
C GLN A 32 -7.74 -8.97 15.67
N ILE A 33 -8.69 -9.80 15.23
CA ILE A 33 -9.60 -10.50 16.12
C ILE A 33 -9.08 -11.90 16.42
N VAL A 34 -8.79 -12.69 15.37
CA VAL A 34 -8.40 -14.10 15.47
C VAL A 34 -7.09 -14.29 16.24
N ASN A 35 -6.09 -13.44 15.99
CA ASN A 35 -4.74 -13.60 16.54
C ASN A 35 -4.43 -12.63 17.68
N ALA A 36 -4.96 -11.39 17.64
CA ALA A 36 -4.60 -10.36 18.63
C ALA A 36 -5.59 -10.25 19.81
N THR A 37 -6.67 -11.03 19.83
CA THR A 37 -7.60 -11.09 20.97
C THR A 37 -7.86 -12.52 21.42
N ASN A 38 -8.42 -12.68 22.62
CA ASN A 38 -8.89 -13.97 23.12
C ASN A 38 -10.33 -14.31 22.70
N ARG A 39 -10.93 -13.54 21.77
CA ARG A 39 -12.37 -13.60 21.45
C ARG A 39 -12.84 -14.99 21.06
N LEU A 40 -12.06 -15.68 20.23
CA LEU A 40 -12.36 -17.02 19.74
C LEU A 40 -11.68 -18.10 20.59
N SER A 41 -10.43 -17.88 20.98
CA SER A 41 -9.66 -18.87 21.75
C SER A 41 -10.26 -19.14 23.13
N SER A 42 -10.93 -18.17 23.76
CA SER A 42 -11.62 -18.37 25.04
C SER A 42 -12.81 -19.32 24.95
N GLN A 43 -13.30 -19.60 23.73
CA GLN A 43 -14.44 -20.48 23.48
C GLN A 43 -14.01 -21.93 23.22
N ILE A 44 -12.71 -22.17 23.10
CA ILE A 44 -12.14 -23.46 22.71
C ILE A 44 -11.47 -24.08 23.93
N GLY A 45 -11.91 -25.27 24.32
CA GLY A 45 -11.30 -26.03 25.40
C GLY A 45 -9.88 -26.48 25.05
N ARG A 46 -9.09 -26.85 26.08
CA ARG A 46 -7.78 -27.48 25.88
C ARG A 46 -7.99 -28.91 25.39
N SER A 47 -7.88 -29.15 24.08
CA SER A 47 -8.02 -30.46 23.43
C SER A 47 -7.49 -30.41 21.99
N TYR A 48 -7.77 -31.45 21.18
CA TYR A 48 -7.55 -31.46 19.73
C TYR A 48 -8.11 -30.22 19.02
N ALA A 49 -9.23 -29.68 19.48
CA ALA A 49 -9.80 -28.45 18.94
C ALA A 49 -8.90 -27.23 19.15
N GLY A 50 -8.18 -27.18 20.28
CA GLY A 50 -7.18 -26.15 20.57
C GLY A 50 -6.00 -26.19 19.61
N HIS A 51 -5.50 -27.39 19.29
CA HIS A 51 -4.44 -27.58 18.29
C HIS A 51 -4.89 -27.15 16.89
N ALA A 52 -6.05 -27.63 16.43
CA ALA A 52 -6.59 -27.24 15.13
C ALA A 52 -6.84 -25.72 15.02
N PHE A 53 -7.30 -25.08 16.11
CA PHE A 53 -7.47 -23.63 16.12
C PHE A 53 -6.16 -22.87 16.11
N PHE A 54 -5.12 -23.36 16.79
CA PHE A 54 -3.79 -22.79 16.71
C PHE A 54 -3.25 -22.85 15.27
N ASP A 55 -3.43 -23.97 14.58
CA ASP A 55 -3.02 -24.11 13.17
C ASP A 55 -3.79 -23.13 12.27
N PHE A 56 -5.08 -22.95 12.50
CA PHE A 56 -5.90 -21.94 11.82
C PHE A 56 -5.39 -20.51 12.07
N GLN A 57 -5.05 -20.18 13.32
CA GLN A 57 -4.46 -18.89 13.70
C GLN A 57 -3.16 -18.62 12.92
N GLN A 58 -2.26 -19.61 12.87
CA GLN A 58 -1.01 -19.52 12.12
C GLN A 58 -1.28 -19.36 10.61
N ALA A 59 -2.18 -20.15 10.03
CA ALA A 59 -2.49 -20.09 8.60
C ALA A 59 -2.97 -18.69 8.16
N ILE A 60 -3.87 -18.05 8.91
CA ILE A 60 -4.33 -16.69 8.57
C ILE A 60 -3.22 -15.65 8.78
N LEU A 61 -2.41 -15.78 9.82
CA LEU A 61 -1.26 -14.90 10.03
C LEU A 61 -0.29 -15.00 8.86
N TYR A 62 0.06 -16.22 8.44
CA TYR A 62 0.99 -16.48 7.35
C TYR A 62 0.47 -15.91 6.03
N MET A 63 -0.83 -16.03 5.77
CA MET A 63 -1.47 -15.42 4.60
C MET A 63 -1.31 -13.89 4.59
N GLU A 64 -1.44 -13.21 5.73
CA GLU A 64 -1.20 -11.77 5.82
C GLU A 64 0.25 -11.43 5.50
N LEU A 65 1.21 -12.15 6.10
CA LEU A 65 2.63 -11.92 5.87
C LEU A 65 3.02 -12.17 4.41
N ALA A 66 2.47 -13.22 3.78
CA ALA A 66 2.69 -13.53 2.37
C ALA A 66 2.16 -12.41 1.46
N LYS A 67 0.90 -11.97 1.67
CA LYS A 67 0.32 -10.85 0.90
C LYS A 67 1.11 -9.57 1.09
N LEU A 68 1.48 -9.25 2.33
CA LEU A 68 2.22 -8.03 2.66
C LEU A 68 3.62 -8.03 2.03
N THR A 69 4.33 -9.15 2.05
CA THR A 69 5.66 -9.26 1.43
C THR A 69 5.61 -9.28 -0.09
N ALA A 70 4.59 -9.90 -0.69
CA ALA A 70 4.39 -9.92 -2.14
C ALA A 70 4.25 -8.49 -2.72
N LEU A 71 3.57 -7.58 -2.00
CA LEU A 71 3.51 -6.15 -2.37
C LEU A 71 4.89 -5.49 -2.43
N TRP A 72 5.88 -6.07 -1.78
CA TRP A 72 7.24 -5.59 -1.75
C TRP A 72 8.20 -6.46 -2.55
N ASP A 73 7.76 -7.47 -3.30
CA ASP A 73 8.70 -8.30 -4.07
C ASP A 73 9.54 -7.49 -5.05
N ARG A 74 10.72 -8.02 -5.38
CA ARG A 74 11.71 -7.39 -6.27
C ARG A 74 11.05 -6.90 -7.57
N PRO A 75 11.59 -5.82 -8.17
CA PRO A 75 11.05 -5.29 -9.42
C PRO A 75 10.95 -6.37 -10.50
N ASP A 76 9.74 -6.54 -11.00
CA ASP A 76 9.37 -7.50 -12.04
C ASP A 76 8.16 -6.94 -12.80
N LEU A 77 8.26 -6.84 -14.12
CA LEU A 77 7.21 -6.30 -14.97
C LEU A 77 5.94 -7.18 -14.99
N GLY A 78 6.05 -8.47 -14.66
CA GLY A 78 4.90 -9.37 -14.48
C GLY A 78 4.17 -9.17 -13.14
N LYS A 79 4.82 -8.56 -12.14
CA LYS A 79 4.29 -8.45 -10.78
C LYS A 79 3.68 -7.08 -10.47
N PHE A 80 2.69 -7.08 -9.58
CA PHE A 80 2.08 -5.86 -9.04
C PHE A 80 2.68 -5.55 -7.67
N SER A 81 3.94 -5.10 -7.66
CA SER A 81 4.66 -4.73 -6.44
C SER A 81 5.04 -3.25 -6.44
N ILE A 82 5.20 -2.69 -5.24
CA ILE A 82 5.68 -1.33 -5.01
C ILE A 82 7.06 -1.12 -5.64
N PRO A 83 8.04 -2.03 -5.50
CA PRO A 83 9.33 -1.89 -6.18
C PRO A 83 9.21 -1.84 -7.70
N THR A 84 8.31 -2.61 -8.32
CA THR A 84 8.06 -2.51 -9.77
C THR A 84 7.55 -1.13 -10.15
N VAL A 85 6.58 -0.58 -9.40
CA VAL A 85 6.04 0.76 -9.66
C VAL A 85 7.12 1.84 -9.50
N ILE A 86 7.92 1.76 -8.44
CA ILE A 86 9.07 2.67 -8.24
C ILE A 86 10.02 2.57 -9.42
N ALA A 87 10.44 1.36 -9.82
CA ALA A 87 11.35 1.16 -10.93
C ALA A 87 10.80 1.78 -12.23
N LEU A 88 9.50 1.63 -12.50
CA LEU A 88 8.87 2.20 -13.70
C LEU A 88 8.94 3.73 -13.75
N ILE A 89 8.77 4.40 -12.61
CA ILE A 89 8.76 5.87 -12.56
C ILE A 89 10.13 6.51 -12.27
N ASP A 90 11.12 5.72 -11.86
CA ASP A 90 12.48 6.16 -11.51
C ASP A 90 13.35 6.50 -12.73
N GLU A 91 12.76 7.20 -13.70
CA GLU A 91 13.46 7.77 -14.85
C GLU A 91 13.17 9.27 -14.90
N PRO A 92 14.18 10.15 -15.04
CA PRO A 92 13.99 11.60 -15.05
C PRO A 92 12.97 12.08 -16.09
N LYS A 93 12.93 11.43 -17.26
CA LYS A 93 11.94 11.73 -18.33
C LYS A 93 10.52 11.38 -17.88
N VAL A 94 10.32 10.23 -17.25
CA VAL A 94 9.02 9.79 -16.71
C VAL A 94 8.54 10.73 -15.61
N LEU A 95 9.40 11.06 -14.64
CA LEU A 95 9.06 12.00 -13.56
C LEU A 95 8.67 13.38 -14.12
N ARG A 96 9.38 13.86 -15.16
CA ARG A 96 9.04 15.13 -15.81
C ARG A 96 7.67 15.07 -16.49
N ILE A 97 7.32 13.96 -17.14
CA ILE A 97 5.99 13.76 -17.74
C ILE A 97 4.91 13.80 -16.67
N LEU A 98 5.07 13.04 -15.58
CA LEU A 98 4.12 12.99 -14.46
C LEU A 98 3.94 14.36 -13.80
N TYR A 99 5.04 15.09 -13.58
CA TYR A 99 4.99 16.44 -13.03
C TYR A 99 4.25 17.42 -13.95
N ARG A 100 4.53 17.38 -15.27
CA ARG A 100 3.85 18.23 -16.25
C ARG A 100 2.35 17.96 -16.30
N ARG A 101 1.94 16.69 -16.25
CA ARG A 101 0.52 16.32 -16.19
C ARG A 101 -0.17 16.92 -14.97
N ARG A 102 0.42 16.77 -13.79
CA ARG A 102 -0.11 17.39 -12.57
C ARG A 102 -0.19 18.91 -12.66
N LEU A 103 0.83 19.53 -13.24
CA LEU A 103 0.85 20.98 -13.42
C LEU A 103 -0.31 21.41 -14.32
N PHE A 104 -0.53 20.71 -15.42
CA PHE A 104 -1.62 20.97 -16.35
C PHE A 104 -2.99 20.86 -15.65
N GLU A 105 -3.23 19.77 -14.90
CA GLU A 105 -4.46 19.58 -14.12
C GLU A 105 -4.72 20.72 -13.13
N ARG A 106 -3.66 21.31 -12.55
CA ARG A 106 -3.78 22.44 -11.61
C ARG A 106 -3.98 23.78 -12.31
N LEU A 107 -3.41 23.96 -13.50
CA LEU A 107 -3.59 25.16 -14.32
C LEU A 107 -4.97 25.23 -14.98
N GLU A 108 -5.67 24.10 -15.15
CA GLU A 108 -7.08 24.11 -15.56
C GLU A 108 -7.97 24.93 -14.62
N LEU A 109 -7.62 25.05 -13.33
CA LEU A 109 -8.33 25.93 -12.40
C LEU A 109 -8.31 27.40 -12.84
N GLU A 110 -7.17 27.87 -13.36
CA GLU A 110 -7.05 29.23 -13.92
C GLU A 110 -7.96 29.40 -15.14
N ARG A 111 -8.00 28.39 -16.02
CA ARG A 111 -8.83 28.42 -17.24
C ARG A 111 -10.31 28.44 -16.91
N VAL A 112 -10.74 27.61 -15.96
CA VAL A 112 -12.13 27.56 -15.48
C VAL A 112 -12.51 28.88 -14.82
N PHE A 113 -11.66 29.43 -13.94
CA PHE A 113 -11.89 30.74 -13.33
C PHE A 113 -12.05 31.84 -14.38
N ARG A 114 -11.10 31.93 -15.32
CA ARG A 114 -11.14 32.94 -16.40
C ARG A 114 -12.42 32.84 -17.22
N ARG A 115 -12.87 31.63 -17.53
CA ARG A 115 -14.09 31.40 -18.30
C ARG A 115 -15.33 31.84 -17.53
N ASN A 116 -15.42 31.52 -16.24
CA ASN A 116 -16.60 31.77 -15.42
C ASN A 116 -16.76 33.25 -15.05
N HIS A 117 -15.66 34.01 -14.98
CA HIS A 117 -15.68 35.40 -14.53
C HIS A 117 -15.31 36.41 -15.63
N ARG A 118 -15.41 36.01 -16.91
CA ARG A 118 -15.02 36.85 -18.05
C ARG A 118 -15.88 38.11 -18.20
N GLU A 119 -17.14 38.03 -17.81
CA GLU A 119 -18.12 39.12 -17.90
C GLU A 119 -18.26 39.89 -16.58
N GLU A 120 -17.68 39.37 -15.49
CA GLU A 120 -17.85 39.89 -14.12
C GLU A 120 -16.72 40.87 -13.73
N PHE A 121 -15.52 40.71 -14.29
CA PHE A 121 -14.36 41.55 -13.98
C PHE A 121 -13.90 42.40 -15.16
N ALA A 122 -13.31 43.55 -14.87
CA ALA A 122 -12.50 44.27 -15.85
C ALA A 122 -11.31 43.40 -16.30
N PHE A 123 -10.82 43.62 -17.51
CA PHE A 123 -9.76 42.80 -18.09
C PHE A 123 -8.48 42.74 -17.23
N GLU A 124 -8.07 43.87 -16.66
CA GLU A 124 -6.86 43.97 -15.82
C GLU A 124 -7.03 43.23 -14.48
N GLU A 125 -8.19 43.37 -13.84
CA GLU A 125 -8.53 42.63 -12.61
C GLU A 125 -8.55 41.13 -12.85
N LEU A 126 -9.18 40.69 -13.96
CA LEU A 126 -9.22 39.29 -14.36
C LEU A 126 -7.82 38.73 -14.58
N GLN A 127 -6.92 39.50 -15.22
CA GLN A 127 -5.53 39.11 -15.40
C GLN A 127 -4.79 38.96 -14.07
N GLN A 128 -4.97 39.90 -13.15
CA GLN A 128 -4.33 39.85 -11.84
C GLN A 128 -4.82 38.65 -11.02
N HIS A 129 -6.12 38.37 -11.00
CA HIS A 129 -6.67 37.18 -10.36
C HIS A 129 -6.14 35.88 -10.99
N CYS A 130 -6.12 35.80 -12.32
CA CYS A 130 -5.55 34.63 -13.02
C CYS A 130 -4.07 34.43 -12.68
N HIS A 131 -3.29 35.52 -12.57
CA HIS A 131 -1.88 35.44 -12.19
C HIS A 131 -1.70 34.85 -10.78
N VAL A 132 -2.46 35.35 -9.79
CA VAL A 132 -2.42 34.84 -8.41
C VAL A 132 -2.81 33.36 -8.36
N ILE A 133 -3.89 32.97 -9.05
CA ILE A 133 -4.33 31.56 -9.14
C ILE A 133 -3.23 30.71 -9.76
N ARG A 134 -2.63 31.16 -10.87
CA ARG A 134 -1.54 30.44 -11.56
C ARG A 134 -0.35 30.21 -10.65
N VAL A 135 0.17 31.27 -10.02
CA VAL A 135 1.35 31.16 -9.12
C VAL A 135 1.05 30.21 -7.96
N GLY A 136 -0.10 30.39 -7.30
CA GLY A 136 -0.54 29.50 -6.22
C GLY A 136 -0.69 28.04 -6.66
N ALA A 137 -1.27 27.80 -7.84
CA ALA A 137 -1.42 26.47 -8.41
C ALA A 137 -0.08 25.79 -8.71
N ILE A 138 0.89 26.53 -9.29
CA ILE A 138 2.24 26.04 -9.56
C ILE A 138 2.93 25.64 -8.26
N GLU A 139 2.89 26.50 -7.24
CA GLU A 139 3.51 26.22 -5.94
C GLU A 139 2.87 25.04 -5.21
N ALA A 140 1.53 24.96 -5.22
CA ALA A 140 0.80 23.84 -4.64
C ALA A 140 1.12 22.53 -5.36
N ALA A 141 1.17 22.53 -6.70
CA ALA A 141 1.56 21.37 -7.51
C ALA A 141 2.99 20.93 -7.16
N ARG A 142 3.94 21.86 -7.12
CA ARG A 142 5.35 21.60 -6.79
C ARG A 142 5.51 21.03 -5.38
N ARG A 143 4.89 21.64 -4.37
CA ARG A 143 4.98 21.20 -2.97
C ARG A 143 4.39 19.81 -2.79
N SER A 144 3.17 19.59 -3.27
CA SER A 144 2.49 18.30 -3.15
C SER A 144 3.22 17.19 -3.91
N TYR A 145 3.68 17.45 -5.14
CA TYR A 145 4.43 16.49 -5.93
C TYR A 145 5.75 16.09 -5.27
N ARG A 146 6.53 17.05 -4.76
CA ARG A 146 7.78 16.76 -4.03
C ARG A 146 7.53 15.96 -2.76
N LYS A 147 6.51 16.30 -1.99
CA LYS A 147 6.13 15.56 -0.77
C LYS A 147 5.80 14.11 -1.10
N GLN A 148 4.95 13.89 -2.10
CA GLN A 148 4.55 12.54 -2.50
C GLN A 148 5.70 11.75 -3.12
N LEU A 149 6.56 12.38 -3.93
CA LEU A 149 7.75 11.73 -4.48
C LEU A 149 8.71 11.26 -3.37
N ARG A 150 8.94 12.11 -2.36
CA ARG A 150 9.77 11.77 -1.20
C ARG A 150 9.19 10.61 -0.41
N ILE A 151 7.88 10.59 -0.19
CA ILE A 151 7.22 9.51 0.54
C ILE A 151 7.22 8.23 -0.32
N GLY A 152 6.67 8.28 -1.53
CA GLY A 152 6.51 7.12 -2.40
C GLY A 152 7.84 6.45 -2.77
N MET A 153 8.82 7.23 -3.22
CA MET A 153 10.11 6.68 -3.63
C MET A 153 11.13 6.65 -2.49
N GLY A 154 11.27 7.74 -1.74
CA GLY A 154 12.28 7.83 -0.67
C GLY A 154 11.99 6.86 0.48
N VAL A 155 10.79 6.90 1.05
CA VAL A 155 10.39 5.93 2.08
C VAL A 155 10.25 4.53 1.48
N GLY A 156 9.76 4.41 0.24
CA GLY A 156 9.69 3.13 -0.47
C GLY A 156 11.04 2.41 -0.53
N ARG A 157 12.10 3.11 -0.93
CA ARG A 157 13.48 2.56 -0.94
C ARG A 157 13.97 2.20 0.45
N ALA A 158 13.77 3.08 1.43
CA ALA A 158 14.16 2.79 2.81
C ALA A 158 13.46 1.53 3.36
N VAL A 159 12.21 1.26 2.96
CA VAL A 159 11.49 0.03 3.36
C VAL A 159 12.09 -1.20 2.69
N MET A 160 12.46 -1.13 1.40
CA MET A 160 13.07 -2.25 0.67
C MET A 160 14.34 -2.79 1.35
N GLU A 161 15.09 -1.90 2.01
CA GLU A 161 16.33 -2.20 2.73
C GLU A 161 16.12 -2.40 4.24
N SER A 162 14.89 -2.23 4.73
CA SER A 162 14.62 -2.25 6.16
C SER A 162 14.75 -3.67 6.75
N LYS A 163 15.38 -3.76 7.93
CA LYS A 163 15.45 -5.01 8.71
C LYS A 163 14.08 -5.65 8.94
N ARG A 164 13.02 -4.82 9.06
CA ARG A 164 11.64 -5.26 9.25
C ARG A 164 11.09 -6.03 8.05
N LEU A 165 11.28 -5.49 6.84
CA LEU A 165 10.83 -6.19 5.64
C LEU A 165 11.65 -7.46 5.42
N LEU A 166 12.96 -7.39 5.65
CA LEU A 166 13.85 -8.54 5.52
C LEU A 166 13.46 -9.67 6.48
N SER A 167 13.15 -9.39 7.74
CA SER A 167 12.72 -10.41 8.70
C SER A 167 11.39 -11.07 8.32
N ILE A 168 10.42 -10.30 7.80
CA ILE A 168 9.13 -10.85 7.37
C ILE A 168 9.28 -11.65 6.06
N ARG A 169 10.17 -11.23 5.14
CA ARG A 169 10.47 -12.01 3.94
C ARG A 169 11.17 -13.33 4.28
N ASP A 170 12.17 -13.30 5.14
CA ASP A 170 12.86 -14.51 5.60
C ASP A 170 11.88 -15.47 6.30
N PHE A 171 10.94 -14.93 7.09
CA PHE A 171 9.82 -15.70 7.62
C PHE A 171 8.99 -16.37 6.52
N ARG A 172 8.51 -15.61 5.52
CA ARG A 172 7.74 -16.17 4.41
C ARG A 172 8.55 -17.24 3.68
N ASP A 173 9.79 -16.95 3.35
CA ASP A 173 10.62 -17.84 2.55
C ASP A 173 10.79 -19.19 3.27
N ARG A 174 11.08 -19.17 4.58
CA ARG A 174 11.19 -20.39 5.41
C ARG A 174 9.87 -21.13 5.60
N TYR A 175 8.81 -20.41 5.97
CA TYR A 175 7.60 -21.05 6.51
C TYR A 175 6.46 -21.22 5.51
N ILE A 176 6.51 -20.51 4.37
CA ILE A 176 5.42 -20.43 3.39
C ILE A 176 5.89 -20.85 2.00
N ALA A 177 7.04 -20.35 1.55
CA ALA A 177 7.50 -20.57 0.16
C ALA A 177 8.31 -21.87 -0.02
N HIS A 178 9.09 -22.29 0.99
CA HIS A 178 9.99 -23.44 0.88
C HIS A 178 9.64 -24.62 1.79
N ASN A 179 8.55 -24.56 2.56
CA ASN A 179 8.12 -25.67 3.41
C ASN A 179 7.50 -26.87 2.64
N LEU A 180 7.45 -26.82 1.31
CA LEU A 180 7.12 -27.99 0.48
C LEU A 180 8.36 -28.64 -0.16
N ASP A 181 9.48 -27.92 -0.25
CA ASP A 181 10.77 -28.41 -0.74
C ASP A 181 11.79 -28.31 0.41
N ALA A 182 11.82 -29.33 1.26
CA ALA A 182 12.53 -29.35 2.54
C ALA A 182 14.07 -29.20 2.47
N ASP A 183 14.66 -29.03 1.28
CA ASP A 183 16.09 -29.21 1.04
C ASP A 183 16.75 -28.03 0.29
N ASP A 184 16.54 -26.77 0.73
CA ASP A 184 17.50 -25.70 0.40
C ASP A 184 18.45 -25.47 1.59
N PRO A 185 19.67 -26.08 1.58
CA PRO A 185 20.67 -25.92 2.63
C PRO A 185 21.03 -24.44 2.87
N GLY A 186 20.88 -23.61 1.83
CA GLY A 186 21.19 -22.20 1.86
C GLY A 186 20.23 -21.38 2.73
N ILE A 187 19.02 -21.85 2.99
CA ILE A 187 18.05 -21.18 3.88
C ILE A 187 18.26 -21.60 5.33
N ALA A 188 18.46 -22.91 5.58
CA ALA A 188 18.69 -23.44 6.92
C ALA A 188 19.96 -22.84 7.57
N ALA A 189 21.02 -22.61 6.79
CA ALA A 189 22.29 -22.08 7.29
C ALA A 189 22.29 -20.55 7.56
N ARG A 190 21.28 -19.80 7.09
CA ARG A 190 21.23 -18.33 7.28
C ARG A 190 20.77 -17.96 8.68
N PRO A 191 21.39 -16.97 9.34
CA PRO A 191 20.87 -16.41 10.59
C PRO A 191 19.43 -15.92 10.44
N TYR A 192 18.51 -16.53 11.17
CA TYR A 192 17.09 -16.20 11.15
C TYR A 192 16.77 -15.17 12.23
N THR A 193 16.10 -14.09 11.85
CA THR A 193 15.50 -13.15 12.81
C THR A 193 13.99 -13.21 12.68
N ALA A 194 13.33 -13.84 13.66
CA ALA A 194 11.88 -13.90 13.68
C ALA A 194 11.26 -12.49 13.65
N PRO A 195 10.20 -12.27 12.87
CA PRO A 195 9.47 -11.01 12.90
C PRO A 195 8.90 -10.79 14.30
N LYS A 196 9.11 -9.59 14.84
CA LYS A 196 8.55 -9.21 16.15
C LYS A 196 7.06 -8.91 15.98
N PHE A 197 6.27 -9.27 16.98
CA PHE A 197 4.84 -8.93 17.01
C PHE A 197 4.60 -7.43 16.76
N GLY A 198 3.64 -7.11 15.88
CA GLY A 198 3.31 -5.73 15.49
C GLY A 198 4.19 -5.16 14.38
N GLN A 199 5.23 -5.87 13.93
CA GLN A 199 6.04 -5.44 12.78
C GLN A 199 5.24 -5.49 11.48
N GLU A 200 4.37 -6.49 11.31
CA GLU A 200 3.46 -6.63 10.19
C GLU A 200 2.53 -5.42 10.08
N ARG A 201 1.89 -5.01 11.19
CA ARG A 201 1.04 -3.81 11.23
C ARG A 201 1.82 -2.55 10.86
N ARG A 202 3.02 -2.37 11.41
CA ARG A 202 3.87 -1.20 11.08
C ARG A 202 4.27 -1.17 9.62
N LEU A 203 4.60 -2.34 9.06
CA LEU A 203 4.92 -2.47 7.64
C LEU A 203 3.68 -2.17 6.79
N LEU A 204 2.51 -2.73 7.12
CA LEU A 204 1.23 -2.44 6.45
C LEU A 204 0.90 -0.94 6.41
N MET A 205 1.00 -0.24 7.54
CA MET A 205 0.76 1.21 7.58
C MET A 205 1.73 1.97 6.66
N THR A 206 2.99 1.53 6.61
CA THR A 206 3.99 2.12 5.73
C THR A 206 3.71 1.80 4.26
N THR A 207 3.28 0.58 3.95
CA THR A 207 2.82 0.13 2.62
C THR A 207 1.67 1.01 2.13
N CYS A 208 0.62 1.21 2.94
CA CYS A 208 -0.49 2.08 2.58
C CYS A 208 -0.02 3.51 2.27
N ARG A 209 0.83 4.08 3.12
CA ARG A 209 1.35 5.44 2.94
C ARG A 209 2.23 5.59 1.69
N VAL A 210 3.07 4.60 1.40
CA VAL A 210 3.92 4.59 0.20
C VAL A 210 3.05 4.46 -1.05
N THR A 211 2.09 3.54 -1.06
CA THR A 211 1.20 3.36 -2.21
C THR A 211 0.32 4.57 -2.46
N ASP A 212 -0.23 5.22 -1.42
CA ASP A 212 -0.97 6.47 -1.56
C ASP A 212 -0.11 7.55 -2.24
N ALA A 213 1.11 7.71 -1.75
CA ALA A 213 2.02 8.70 -2.29
C ALA A 213 2.42 8.40 -3.75
N LEU A 214 2.67 7.13 -4.09
CA LEU A 214 2.95 6.71 -5.46
C LEU A 214 1.74 6.94 -6.38
N ASN A 215 0.54 6.58 -5.93
CA ASN A 215 -0.69 6.84 -6.67
C ASN A 215 -0.93 8.33 -6.88
N GLY A 216 -0.61 9.14 -5.87
CA GLY A 216 -0.54 10.58 -5.98
C GLY A 216 0.38 11.00 -7.12
N VAL A 217 1.66 10.62 -7.05
CA VAL A 217 2.66 10.99 -8.09
C VAL A 217 2.21 10.60 -9.50
N ILE A 218 1.62 9.41 -9.66
CA ILE A 218 1.32 8.83 -10.96
C ILE A 218 0.00 9.34 -11.52
N ARG A 219 -1.06 9.40 -10.70
CA ARG A 219 -2.44 9.64 -11.15
C ARG A 219 -3.03 10.96 -10.67
N GLY A 220 -2.32 11.72 -9.84
CA GLY A 220 -2.87 12.94 -9.25
C GLY A 220 -3.90 12.71 -8.13
N ALA A 221 -4.22 11.46 -7.80
CA ALA A 221 -5.26 11.08 -6.84
C ALA A 221 -4.68 10.38 -5.60
N GLY A 222 -5.28 10.62 -4.43
CA GLY A 222 -5.00 9.88 -3.21
C GLY A 222 -6.06 8.81 -2.94
N PHE A 223 -5.74 7.85 -2.09
CA PHE A 223 -6.64 6.84 -1.58
C PHE A 223 -6.83 7.00 -0.06
N GLN A 224 -8.05 6.76 0.42
CA GLN A 224 -8.36 6.76 1.84
C GLN A 224 -8.11 5.38 2.46
N PHE A 225 -6.84 5.03 2.68
CA PHE A 225 -6.48 3.74 3.27
C PHE A 225 -6.97 3.56 4.71
N GLU A 226 -7.17 4.64 5.47
CA GLU A 226 -7.72 4.56 6.83
C GLU A 226 -9.14 4.00 6.82
N SER A 227 -9.97 4.47 5.89
CA SER A 227 -11.32 3.93 5.67
C SER A 227 -11.25 2.45 5.32
N LEU A 228 -10.34 2.06 4.42
CA LEU A 228 -10.16 0.66 4.01
C LEU A 228 -9.76 -0.28 5.17
N LEU A 229 -8.86 0.17 6.04
CA LEU A 229 -8.49 -0.58 7.25
C LEU A 229 -9.64 -0.63 8.25
N GLY A 230 -10.40 0.46 8.38
CA GLY A 230 -11.61 0.53 9.19
C GLY A 230 -12.69 -0.44 8.70
N ASP A 231 -12.91 -0.52 7.39
CA ASP A 231 -13.86 -1.42 6.75
C ASP A 231 -13.43 -2.87 6.93
N GLY A 232 -12.14 -3.19 6.72
CA GLY A 232 -11.61 -4.53 6.97
C GLY A 232 -11.83 -4.98 8.41
N LYS A 233 -11.58 -4.10 9.39
CA LYS A 233 -11.86 -4.36 10.81
C LYS A 233 -13.36 -4.54 11.08
N ARG A 234 -14.21 -3.68 10.51
CA ARG A 234 -15.67 -3.74 10.69
C ARG A 234 -16.24 -5.04 10.14
N ASN A 235 -15.86 -5.40 8.92
CA ASN A 235 -16.27 -6.64 8.26
C ASN A 235 -15.83 -7.87 9.07
N ALA A 236 -14.60 -7.86 9.57
CA ALA A 236 -14.10 -8.92 10.45
C ALA A 236 -14.93 -9.00 11.75
N GLY A 237 -15.27 -7.86 12.35
CA GLY A 237 -16.12 -7.80 13.55
C GLY A 237 -17.51 -8.40 13.31
N TYR A 238 -18.18 -8.04 12.21
CA TYR A 238 -19.48 -8.61 11.85
C TYR A 238 -19.48 -10.14 11.80
N LEU A 239 -18.40 -10.74 11.29
CA LEU A 239 -18.26 -12.19 11.28
C LEU A 239 -17.89 -12.73 12.67
N TRP A 240 -16.72 -12.34 13.18
CA TRP A 240 -16.11 -13.02 14.32
C TRP A 240 -16.76 -12.69 15.66
N ASP A 241 -17.35 -11.51 15.83
CA ASP A 241 -18.09 -11.17 17.05
C ASP A 241 -19.43 -11.93 17.13
N GLY A 242 -20.02 -12.24 15.97
CA GLY A 242 -21.21 -13.06 15.83
C GLY A 242 -20.94 -14.56 15.96
N CYS A 243 -19.74 -15.03 15.60
CA CYS A 243 -19.39 -16.45 15.67
C CYS A 243 -19.34 -17.01 17.11
N ARG A 244 -19.77 -18.27 17.25
CA ARG A 244 -19.60 -19.08 18.47
C ARG A 244 -19.02 -20.43 18.12
N PHE A 245 -17.93 -20.81 18.77
CA PHE A 245 -17.39 -22.17 18.66
C PHE A 245 -17.94 -23.06 19.74
N THR A 246 -18.39 -24.25 19.34
CA THR A 246 -18.83 -25.33 20.23
C THR A 246 -17.97 -26.55 19.93
N ALA A 247 -17.32 -27.09 20.96
CA ALA A 247 -16.54 -28.31 20.80
C ALA A 247 -17.49 -29.51 20.67
N ILE A 248 -17.21 -30.40 19.73
CA ILE A 248 -17.86 -31.71 19.67
C ILE A 248 -17.42 -32.47 20.93
N ARG A 249 -18.42 -32.97 21.68
CA ARG A 249 -18.21 -33.79 22.88
C ARG A 249 -17.98 -35.24 22.50
#